data_AF-A0A840V1Y8-F1
#
_entry.id   AF-A0A840V1Y8-F1
#
_cell.length_a   1.000
_cell.length_b   1.000
_cell.length_c   1.000
_cell.angle_alpha   90.00
_cell.angle_beta   90.00
_cell.angle_gamma   90.00
#
_symmetry.space_group_name_H-M   'P 1'
#
loop_
_entity.id
_entity.type
_entity.pdbx_description
1 polymer ?
#
loop_
_entity_poly.entity_id
_entity_poly.type
_entity_poly.pdbx_seq_one_letter_code
_entity_poly.pdbx_strand_id
1 'polypeptide(L)' 'MKRKLPGCSGKVRHRSKAGAIQHLKKLNHAQMSAYPCRHCGGWHIGKHPKKIQLRLDQLIGKAHP' A
#
# COMPACT_ATOMS: atom_id res chain seq x y z
N MET A 1 12.04 -8.29 22.63
CA MET A 1 12.47 -7.66 21.35
C MET A 1 11.53 -8.11 20.22
N LYS A 2 10.83 -7.20 19.53
CA LYS A 2 9.85 -7.54 18.49
C LYS A 2 10.57 -8.07 17.24
N ARG A 3 10.59 -9.40 17.04
CA ARG A 3 11.27 -10.07 15.91
C ARG A 3 10.85 -9.43 14.57
N LYS A 4 11.83 -8.96 13.80
CA LYS A 4 11.61 -8.51 12.41
C LYS A 4 11.53 -9.75 11.53
N LEU A 5 10.31 -10.25 11.31
CA LEU A 5 10.07 -11.37 10.38
C LEU A 5 10.26 -10.91 8.92
N PRO A 6 10.69 -11.80 8.01
CA PRO A 6 11.14 -11.47 6.65
C PRO A 6 10.12 -10.68 5.83
N GLY A 7 8.81 -10.97 5.99
CA GLY A 7 7.74 -10.23 5.30
C GLY A 7 7.60 -8.76 5.71
N CYS A 8 8.14 -8.39 6.88
CA CYS A 8 8.12 -7.04 7.45
C CYS A 8 9.50 -6.38 7.49
N SER A 9 10.54 -7.05 6.98
CA SER A 9 11.90 -6.51 6.92
C SER A 9 12.02 -5.53 5.74
N GLY A 10 12.71 -4.41 5.96
CA GLY A 10 12.88 -3.34 4.97
C GLY A 10 11.65 -2.43 4.75
N LYS A 11 10.48 -2.77 5.30
CA LYS A 11 9.25 -1.97 5.15
C LYS A 11 8.99 -1.09 6.36
N VAL A 12 8.65 0.18 6.15
CA VAL A 12 8.24 1.10 7.22
C VAL A 12 6.98 0.56 7.89
N ARG A 13 7.00 0.54 9.23
CA ARG A 13 5.88 0.09 10.08
C ARG A 13 5.20 1.31 10.68
N HIS A 14 3.95 1.53 10.29
CA HIS A 14 3.13 2.57 10.88
C HIS A 14 2.27 1.99 12.01
N ARG A 15 2.20 2.71 13.13
CA ARG A 15 1.39 2.33 14.29
C ARG A 15 -0.11 2.47 14.03
N SER A 16 -0.49 3.32 13.07
CA SER A 16 -1.89 3.61 12.74
C SER A 16 -2.10 3.68 11.23
N LYS A 17 -3.35 3.40 10.81
CA LYS A 17 -3.80 3.57 9.42
C LYS A 17 -3.54 4.99 8.94
N ALA A 18 -3.85 5.97 9.78
CA ALA A 18 -3.66 7.39 9.47
C ALA A 18 -2.20 7.73 9.17
N GLY A 19 -1.26 7.22 9.98
CA GLY A 19 0.18 7.41 9.74
C GLY A 19 0.66 6.78 8.43
N ALA A 20 0.12 5.60 8.07
CA ALA A 20 0.42 4.96 6.79
C ALA A 20 -0.16 5.74 5.60
N ILE A 21 -1.39 6.27 5.72
CA ILE A 21 -2.02 7.08 4.68
C ILE A 21 -1.27 8.40 4.49
N GLN A 22 -0.86 9.07 5.58
CA GLN A 22 -0.11 10.32 5.49
C GLN A 22 1.24 10.09 4.81
N HIS A 23 1.93 9.00 5.12
CA HIS A 23 3.17 8.63 4.44
C HIS A 23 2.93 8.26 2.96
N LEU A 24 1.85 7.54 2.66
CA LEU A 24 1.44 7.26 1.27
C LEU A 24 1.20 8.55 0.47
N LYS A 25 0.55 9.55 1.07
CA LYS A 25 0.36 10.88 0.45
C LYS A 25 1.71 11.56 0.16
N LYS A 26 2.67 11.50 1.09
CA LYS A 26 4.02 12.06 0.91
C LYS A 26 4.83 11.35 -0.18
N LEU A 27 4.67 10.02 -0.31
CA LEU A 27 5.35 9.23 -1.33
C LEU A 27 4.83 9.50 -2.75
N ASN A 28 3.63 10.08 -2.90
CA ASN A 28 2.96 10.36 -4.17
C ASN A 28 2.90 9.16 -5.16
N HIS A 29 3.07 7.93 -4.68
CA HIS A 29 3.01 6.73 -5.49
C HIS A 29 1.57 6.22 -5.56
N ALA A 30 0.89 6.58 -6.65
CA ALA A 30 -0.53 6.27 -6.82
C ALA A 30 -0.86 4.76 -6.94
N GLN A 31 0.14 3.91 -7.17
CA GLN A 31 -0.01 2.44 -7.25
C GLN A 31 0.20 1.74 -5.89
N MET A 32 0.54 2.50 -4.84
CA MET A 32 0.70 1.96 -3.50
C MET A 32 -0.56 2.14 -2.65
N SER A 33 -0.75 1.26 -1.68
CA SER A 33 -1.80 1.39 -0.68
C SER A 33 -1.33 0.97 0.70
N ALA A 34 -1.95 1.53 1.73
CA ALA A 34 -1.74 1.13 3.11
C ALA A 34 -2.56 -0.12 3.43
N TYR A 35 -1.95 -1.16 4.00
CA TYR A 35 -2.60 -2.40 4.41
C TYR A 35 -2.18 -2.81 5.84
N PRO A 36 -3.09 -3.41 6.63
CA PRO A 36 -2.74 -3.99 7.91
C PRO A 36 -1.96 -5.28 7.70
N CYS A 37 -0.84 -5.44 8.39
CA CYS A 37 -0.09 -6.68 8.37
C CYS A 37 -0.55 -7.61 9.49
N ARG A 38 -1.04 -8.79 9.10
CA ARG A 38 -1.48 -9.84 10.03
C ARG A 38 -0.36 -10.43 10.88
N HIS A 39 0.91 -10.20 10.51
CA HIS A 39 2.07 -10.76 11.21
C HIS A 39 2.66 -9.83 12.27
N CYS A 40 2.81 -8.53 11.96
CA CYS A 40 3.41 -7.57 12.90
C CYS A 40 2.35 -6.69 13.61
N GLY A 41 1.08 -6.78 13.21
CA GLY A 41 -0.02 -5.94 13.71
C GLY A 41 0.06 -4.48 13.30
N GLY A 42 1.09 -4.08 12.55
CA GLY A 42 1.29 -2.71 12.06
C GLY A 42 0.71 -2.47 10.67
N TRP A 43 0.71 -1.21 10.26
CA TRP A 43 0.31 -0.79 8.92
C TRP A 43 1.53 -0.66 8.02
N HIS A 44 1.46 -1.27 6.84
CA HIS A 44 2.50 -1.24 5.81
C HIS A 44 1.99 -0.56 4.54
N ILE A 45 2.91 -0.06 3.72
CA ILE A 45 2.61 0.50 2.40
C ILE A 45 3.23 -0.43 1.35
N GLY A 46 2.48 -0.76 0.30
CA GLY A 46 2.99 -1.59 -0.80
C GLY A 46 2.09 -1.54 -2.02
N LYS A 47 2.56 -2.13 -3.13
CA LYS A 47 1.76 -2.28 -4.36
C LYS A 47 0.59 -3.20 -4.06
N HIS A 48 -0.63 -2.71 -4.23
CA HIS A 48 -1.83 -3.52 -4.10
C HIS A 48 -2.38 -3.79 -5.48
N PRO A 49 -2.43 -5.05 -5.94
CA PRO A 49 -2.74 -5.39 -7.33
C PRO A 49 -4.12 -4.88 -7.76
N LYS A 50 -5.10 -4.80 -6.85
CA LYS A 50 -6.46 -4.35 -7.16
C LYS A 50 -6.57 -2.91 -7.69
N LYS A 51 -5.63 -2.01 -7.39
CA LYS A 51 -5.68 -0.62 -7.89
C LYS A 51 -5.08 -0.45 -9.28
N ILE A 52 -4.20 -1.37 -9.70
CA ILE A 52 -3.65 -1.37 -11.07
C ILE A 52 -4.78 -1.71 -12.04
N GLN A 53 -5.56 -2.75 -11.73
CA GLN A 53 -6.71 -3.16 -12.54
C GLN A 53 -7.70 -2.01 -12.74
N LEU A 54 -8.15 -1.38 -11.65
CA LEU A 54 -9.12 -0.26 -11.70
C LEU A 54 -8.63 0.95 -12.53
N ARG A 55 -7.31 1.18 -12.57
CA ARG A 55 -6.72 2.27 -13.37
C ARG A 55 -6.49 1.84 -14.82
N LEU A 56 -6.14 0.58 -15.07
CA LEU A 56 -6.13 0.00 -16.41
C LEU A 56 -7.53 0.05 -17.01
N ASP A 57 -8.55 -0.38 -16.27
CA ASP A 57 -9.96 -0.30 -16.67
C ASP A 57 -10.40 1.14 -16.96
N GLN A 58 -9.94 2.13 -16.17
CA GLN A 58 -10.21 3.55 -16.48
C GLN A 58 -9.47 4.08 -17.72
N LEU A 59 -8.27 3.56 -18.01
CA LEU A 59 -7.48 3.96 -19.19
C LEU A 59 -7.99 3.28 -20.46
N ILE A 60 -8.39 2.01 -20.36
CA ILE A 60 -8.91 1.18 -21.46
C ILE A 60 -10.39 1.53 -21.73
N GLY A 61 -11.20 1.76 -20.69
CA GLY A 61 -12.61 2.16 -20.83
C GLY A 61 -12.83 3.56 -21.39
N LYS A 62 -11.77 4.39 -21.49
CA LYS A 62 -11.79 5.68 -22.20
C LYS A 62 -11.45 5.57 -23.69
N ALA A 63 -11.09 4.37 -24.17
CA ALA A 63 -10.59 4.12 -25.52
C ALA A 63 -11.60 3.44 -26.45
N HIS A 64 -12.87 3.30 -26.05
CA HIS A 64 -13.94 2.88 -26.94
C HIS A 64 -15.04 3.95 -26.99
N PRO A 65 -15.27 4.61 -28.16
CA PRO A 65 -16.48 5.38 -28.42
C PRO A 65 -17.72 4.49 -28.50
#